data_AF-A0A3E0GSS2-F1
#
_entry.id   AF-A0A3E0GSS2-F1
#
_cell.length_a   1.000
_cell.length_b   1.000
_cell.length_c   1.000
_cell.angle_alpha   90.00
_cell.angle_beta   90.00
_cell.angle_gamma   90.00
#
_symmetry.space_group_name_H-M   'P 1'
#
loop_
_entity.id
_entity.type
_entity.pdbx_description
1 polymer ?
#
loop_
_entity_poly.entity_id
_entity_poly.type
_entity_poly.pdbx_seq_one_letter_code
_entity_poly.pdbx_strand_id
1 'polypeptide(L)'
;MKVRSFLAWPFVVLFDLIRMLLIPAAVVTGGWLWAPLNVALVLTGLAGIYTLIVLSIWRLRLRASLRTLGRGTIVIAGPATEDDYRRRSRRGR
;
A
#
# COMPACT_ATOMS: atom_id res chain seq x y z
N MET A 1 8.42 9.80 24.26
CA MET A 1 8.78 8.93 23.13
C MET A 1 7.71 7.84 23.00
N LYS A 2 6.82 7.93 22.00
CA LYS A 2 5.80 6.90 21.76
C LYS A 2 6.48 5.74 21.01
N VAL A 3 6.94 4.73 21.74
CA VAL A 3 7.31 3.43 21.17
C VAL A 3 6.00 2.82 20.64
N ARG A 4 5.61 3.19 19.42
CA ARG A 4 4.50 2.53 18.74
C ARG A 4 4.98 1.13 18.41
N SER A 5 4.38 0.18 19.11
CA SER A 5 4.80 -1.21 19.21
C SER A 5 5.20 -1.77 17.85
N PHE A 6 6.40 -2.34 17.81
CA PHE A 6 6.90 -3.22 16.75
C PHE A 6 5.84 -4.24 16.27
N LEU A 7 4.97 -4.67 17.20
CA LEU A 7 3.80 -5.51 16.98
C LEU A 7 2.75 -4.94 16.01
N ALA A 8 2.66 -3.61 15.83
CA ALA A 8 1.69 -2.98 14.94
C ALA A 8 2.14 -2.93 13.47
N TRP A 9 3.44 -3.08 13.20
CA TRP A 9 3.98 -3.06 11.84
C TRP A 9 3.36 -4.10 10.89
N PRO A 10 3.22 -5.40 11.25
CA PRO A 10 2.57 -6.37 10.37
C PRO A 10 1.10 -6.03 10.08
N PHE A 11 0.38 -5.46 11.05
CA PHE A 11 -1.02 -5.04 10.86
C PHE A 11 -1.15 -3.85 9.91
N VAL A 12 -0.23 -2.87 9.98
CA VAL A 12 -0.23 -1.73 9.05
C VAL A 12 0.07 -2.21 7.63
N VAL A 13 1.04 -3.11 7.45
CA VAL A 13 1.40 -3.68 6.15
C VAL A 13 0.27 -4.54 5.56
N LEU A 14 -0.45 -5.27 6.42
CA LEU A 14 -1.62 -6.05 6.04
C LEU A 14 -2.81 -5.14 5.67
N PHE A 15 -3.06 -4.09 6.44
CA PHE A 15 -4.12 -3.13 6.16
C PHE A 15 -3.90 -2.38 4.84
N ASP A 16 -2.65 -2.02 4.53
CA ASP A 16 -2.28 -1.38 3.26
C ASP A 16 -2.53 -2.32 2.08
N LEU A 17 -2.26 -3.63 2.23
CA LEU A 17 -2.58 -4.65 1.23
C LEU A 17 -4.10 -4.81 1.04
N ILE A 18 -4.86 -4.93 2.14
CA ILE A 18 -6.33 -5.02 2.09
C ILE A 18 -6.92 -3.81 1.38
N ARG A 19 -6.42 -2.60 1.70
CA ARG A 19 -6.87 -1.36 1.07
C ARG A 19 -6.54 -1.32 -0.43
N MET A 20 -5.36 -1.78 -0.83
CA MET A 20 -4.99 -1.88 -2.25
C MET A 20 -5.84 -2.91 -3.01
N LEU A 21 -6.24 -4.00 -2.37
CA LEU A 21 -7.10 -5.05 -2.96
C LEU A 21 -8.58 -4.65 -3.00
N LEU A 22 -8.99 -3.65 -2.24
CA LEU A 22 -10.38 -3.22 -2.16
C LEU A 22 -10.88 -2.62 -3.49
N ILE A 23 -10.00 -1.89 -4.20
CA ILE A 23 -10.30 -1.31 -5.52
C ILE A 23 -10.58 -2.39 -6.57
N PRO A 24 -9.66 -3.35 -6.86
CA PRO A 24 -9.91 -4.39 -7.85
C PRO A 24 -11.08 -5.28 -7.44
N ALA A 25 -11.26 -5.57 -6.14
CA ALA A 25 -12.42 -6.31 -5.66
C ALA A 25 -13.74 -5.57 -5.98
N ALA A 26 -13.84 -4.28 -5.66
CA ALA A 26 -15.03 -3.48 -5.97
C ALA A 26 -15.30 -3.39 -7.48
N VAL A 27 -14.26 -3.27 -8.31
CA VAL A 27 -14.38 -3.25 -9.78
C VAL A 27 -14.90 -4.59 -10.30
N VAL A 28 -14.38 -5.72 -9.79
CA VAL A 28 -14.85 -7.06 -10.19
C VAL A 28 -16.28 -7.28 -9.73
N THR A 29 -16.62 -6.99 -8.47
CA THR A 29 -17.98 -7.17 -7.92
C THR A 29 -18.99 -6.27 -8.63
N GLY A 30 -18.65 -5.00 -8.88
CA GLY A 30 -19.49 -4.07 -9.63
C GLY A 30 -19.63 -4.46 -11.10
N GLY A 31 -18.54 -4.89 -11.72
CA GLY A 31 -18.55 -5.41 -13.09
C GLY A 31 -19.40 -6.66 -13.25
N TRP A 32 -19.39 -7.56 -12.28
CA TRP A 32 -20.18 -8.79 -12.32
C TRP A 32 -21.70 -8.56 -12.26
N LEU A 33 -22.14 -7.52 -11.53
CA LEU A 33 -23.57 -7.21 -11.36
C LEU A 33 -24.21 -6.60 -12.61
N TRP A 34 -23.42 -5.90 -13.43
CA TRP A 34 -23.95 -5.05 -14.52
C TRP A 34 -23.38 -5.36 -15.90
N ALA A 35 -22.26 -6.09 -16.00
CA ALA A 35 -21.60 -6.34 -17.28
C ALA A 35 -21.97 -7.72 -17.85
N PRO A 36 -22.10 -7.84 -19.19
CA PRO A 36 -22.25 -9.13 -19.84
C PRO A 36 -21.02 -10.02 -19.61
N LEU A 37 -21.22 -11.35 -19.64
CA LEU A 37 -20.21 -12.37 -19.29
C LEU A 37 -18.84 -12.13 -19.95
N ASN A 38 -18.85 -11.73 -21.21
CA ASN A 38 -17.66 -11.47 -22.02
C ASN A 38 -16.80 -10.34 -21.41
N VAL A 39 -17.46 -9.29 -20.92
CA VAL A 39 -16.82 -8.14 -20.27
C VAL A 39 -16.39 -8.51 -18.85
N ALA A 40 -17.19 -9.30 -18.13
CA ALA A 40 -16.83 -9.79 -16.80
C ALA A 40 -15.54 -10.65 -16.80
N LEU A 41 -15.34 -11.48 -17.82
CA LEU A 41 -14.09 -12.25 -18.00
C LEU A 41 -12.87 -11.34 -18.22
N VAL A 42 -13.01 -10.32 -19.06
CA VAL A 42 -11.94 -9.34 -19.31
C VAL A 42 -11.61 -8.54 -18.04
N LEU A 43 -12.63 -8.09 -17.30
CA LEU A 43 -12.46 -7.39 -16.03
C LEU A 43 -11.78 -8.27 -14.97
N THR A 44 -12.14 -9.55 -14.91
CA THR A 44 -11.51 -10.52 -14.01
C THR A 44 -10.03 -10.72 -14.36
N GLY A 45 -9.70 -10.83 -15.65
CA GLY A 45 -8.31 -10.92 -16.11
C GLY A 45 -7.49 -9.68 -15.75
N LEU A 46 -8.03 -8.48 -16.01
CA LEU A 46 -7.41 -7.21 -15.63
C LEU A 46 -7.21 -7.08 -14.12
N ALA A 47 -8.21 -7.48 -13.32
CA ALA A 47 -8.11 -7.50 -11.87
C ALA A 47 -7.05 -8.49 -11.38
N GLY A 48 -6.93 -9.65 -12.02
CA GLY A 48 -5.86 -10.62 -11.75
C GLY A 48 -4.46 -10.02 -11.99
N ILE A 49 -4.25 -9.37 -13.14
CA ILE A 49 -2.98 -8.67 -13.46
C ILE A 49 -2.69 -7.58 -12.42
N TYR A 50 -3.69 -6.78 -12.08
CA TYR A 50 -3.55 -5.73 -11.06
C TYR A 50 -3.14 -6.30 -9.71
N THR A 51 -3.75 -7.42 -9.30
CA THR A 51 -3.42 -8.13 -8.04
C THR A 51 -1.96 -8.59 -8.04
N LEU A 52 -1.46 -9.13 -9.16
CA LEU A 52 -0.05 -9.55 -9.30
C LEU A 52 0.92 -8.36 -9.16
N ILE A 53 0.57 -7.20 -9.73
CA ILE A 53 1.36 -5.98 -9.61
C ILE A 53 1.40 -5.52 -8.15
N VAL A 54 0.25 -5.47 -7.48
CA VAL A 54 0.14 -5.11 -6.06
C VAL A 54 0.96 -6.04 -5.18
N LEU A 55 0.87 -7.35 -5.39
CA LEU A 55 1.67 -8.35 -4.68
C LEU A 55 3.18 -8.16 -4.88
N SER A 56 3.59 -7.81 -6.10
CA SER A 56 4.99 -7.56 -6.43
C SER A 56 5.53 -6.30 -5.72
N ILE A 57 4.76 -5.20 -5.74
CA ILE A 57 5.10 -3.97 -5.02
C ILE A 57 5.11 -4.21 -3.50
N TRP A 58 4.15 -4.98 -2.99
CA TRP A 58 4.05 -5.32 -1.58
C TRP A 58 5.25 -6.15 -1.11
N ARG A 59 5.69 -7.13 -1.90
CA ARG A 59 6.92 -7.90 -1.64
C ARG A 59 8.17 -7.00 -1.58
N LEU A 60 8.27 -6.00 -2.46
CA LEU A 60 9.37 -5.04 -2.44
C LEU A 60 9.34 -4.17 -1.17
N ARG A 61 8.17 -3.67 -0.77
CA ARG A 61 7.99 -2.90 0.48
C ARG A 61 8.30 -3.72 1.73
N LEU A 62 7.92 -5.00 1.76
CA LEU A 62 8.25 -5.92 2.83
C LEU A 62 9.76 -6.12 2.96
N ARG A 63 10.45 -6.41 1.84
CA ARG A 63 11.91 -6.57 1.83
C ARG A 63 12.62 -5.29 2.26
N ALA A 64 12.17 -4.13 1.80
CA ALA A 64 12.72 -2.83 2.21
C ALA A 64 12.52 -2.57 3.72
N SER A 65 11.35 -2.90 4.27
CA SER A 65 11.06 -2.77 5.69
C SER A 65 11.87 -3.75 6.55
N LEU A 66 12.03 -5.01 6.13
CA LEU A 66 12.87 -5.97 6.85
C LEU A 66 14.35 -5.53 6.89
N ARG A 67 14.84 -4.91 5.80
CA ARG A 67 16.21 -4.37 5.72
C ARG A 67 16.45 -3.20 6.67
N THR A 68 15.43 -2.42 6.99
CA THR A 68 15.50 -1.31 7.96
C THR A 68 15.33 -1.79 9.40
N LEU A 69 14.49 -2.80 9.62
CA LEU A 69 14.37 -3.51 10.90
C LEU A 69 15.71 -4.12 11.36
N GLY A 70 16.46 -4.76 10.46
CA GLY A 70 17.79 -5.32 10.77
C GLY A 70 18.87 -4.28 11.10
N ARG A 71 18.63 -2.99 10.83
CA ARG A 71 19.53 -1.86 11.15
C ARG A 71 19.14 -1.11 12.42
N GLY A 72 18.15 -1.60 13.18
CA GLY A 72 17.68 -0.97 14.42
C GLY A 72 16.94 0.37 14.22
N THR A 73 16.64 0.73 12.98
CA THR A 73 15.98 2.00 12.63
C THR A 73 14.76 1.70 11.78
N ILE A 74 13.61 1.53 12.47
CA ILE A 74 12.32 1.49 11.81
C ILE A 74 11.97 2.93 11.44
N VAL A 75 12.50 3.40 10.32
CA VAL A 75 11.97 4.59 9.66
C VAL A 75 10.65 4.13 9.04
N ILE A 76 9.59 4.14 9.86
CA ILE A 76 8.24 4.22 9.34
C ILE A 76 8.27 5.49 8.52
N ALA A 77 8.22 5.37 7.20
CA ALA A 77 7.86 6.48 6.33
C ALA A 77 6.40 6.83 6.67
N GLY A 78 6.21 7.47 7.83
CA GLY A 78 5.11 8.38 8.03
C GLY A 78 5.22 9.46 6.95
N PRO A 79 4.09 10.03 6.52
CA PRO A 79 4.03 10.96 5.40
C PRO A 79 5.14 12.01 5.50
N ALA A 80 6.21 11.80 4.76
CA ALA A 80 7.48 12.51 4.92
C ALA A 80 7.47 13.88 4.25
N THR A 81 6.32 14.52 4.09
CA THR A 81 6.23 15.59 3.09
C THR A 81 5.47 16.83 3.48
N GLU A 82 4.84 16.90 4.66
CA GLU A 82 4.15 18.14 5.06
C GLU A 82 4.94 18.95 6.10
N ASP A 83 5.47 18.29 7.14
CA ASP A 83 6.23 18.98 8.19
C ASP A 83 7.65 19.39 7.73
N ASP A 84 8.30 18.59 6.89
CA ASP A 84 9.65 18.91 6.39
C ASP A 84 9.63 20.00 5.31
N TYR A 85 8.56 20.08 4.50
CA TYR A 85 8.34 21.19 3.57
C TYR A 85 8.15 22.51 4.34
N ARG A 86 7.41 22.48 5.45
CA ARG A 86 7.15 23.65 6.30
C ARG A 86 8.41 24.16 7.02
N ARG A 87 9.34 23.26 7.36
CA ARG A 87 10.64 23.64 7.92
C ARG A 87 11.59 24.21 6.87
N ARG A 88 11.59 23.67 5.64
CA ARG A 88 12.41 24.19 4.55
C ARG A 88 11.98 25.58 4.08
N SER A 89 10.68 25.85 4.01
CA SER A 89 10.16 27.16 3.58
C SER A 89 10.45 28.30 4.56
N ARG A 90 10.71 28.01 5.84
CA ARG A 90 11.05 29.02 6.85
C ARG A 90 12.53 29.40 6.91
N ARG A 91 13.43 28.60 6.34
CA ARG A 91 14.88 28.91 6.28
C ARG A 91 15.30 29.66 5.03
N GLY A 92 14.38 29.92 4.11
CA GLY A 92 14.61 30.67 2.87
C GLY A 92 14.15 32.13 2.91
N ARG A 93 13.92 32.71 4.09
CA ARG A 93 13.73 34.16 4.32
C ARG A 93 14.77 34.63 5.31
#